data_AF-A0A8B2S8P2-F1
#
_entry.id   AF-A0A8B2S8P2-F1
#
_cell.length_a   1.000
_cell.length_b   1.000
_cell.length_c   1.000
_cell.angle_alpha   90.00
_cell.angle_beta   90.00
_cell.angle_gamma   90.00
#
_symmetry.space_group_name_H-M   'P 1'
#
loop_
_entity.id
_entity.type
_entity.pdbx_description
1 polymer ?
#
loop_
_entity_poly.entity_id
_entity_poly.type
_entity_poly.pdbx_seq_one_letter_code
_entity_poly.pdbx_strand_id
1 'polypeptide(L)'
;MNKIYTRVWCESRQQWVVTSELATGSGRPKLTPKKSALALLLGAVLLPSEPVMAADHVGTIVTGLQNIYSGDTATSTTINGGAQRVSSGGTATITTINSGGSQSIYNGGEVTHTTLNSGALQMVSGGTAISTTIHGSAAQYVFSGGTASSTIINRRGTQTVYGEGSVNDTTINSGGFQYISSGGSATGTTINSGGIQEVYSNGTATSTIILNGGIQYVSSGGTTTSTTINGIFGNQHVYSGGSTTNTTISAGTQHVYGGGLATSTTIHDGTQKISGGVANSTTINIDGTQLVDSGGTATFTIISGGSQLVSSGGSATGTRINSAGVQTVFTGGSAIDTSINNAGVQLVSVGGIATSTAIYNAGKQIISAGGLATSTTISGGQQHILSGGSATSTIISAGGGYQEVNLGGSAIHTTLRGGSQFVRSGGSATSTTIYIGGYQEVGGSVTSTTIHSGQQRVDIGGSATSTIINSGGLQTISGSTTSTIINSGGMQKVYSRGMATESTIDNGKQYVYSGGLATGTTIHNYGEQFVSNGGLAVSVQ
;
A
#
# COMPACT_ATOMS: atom_id res chain seq x y z
N MET A 1 -15.64 -88.34 16.08
CA MET A 1 -16.09 -87.92 17.43
C MET A 1 -16.74 -86.55 17.30
N ASN A 2 -18.07 -86.49 17.43
CA ASN A 2 -18.81 -85.23 17.37
C ASN A 2 -18.57 -84.45 18.66
N LYS A 3 -17.90 -83.30 18.55
CA LYS A 3 -17.72 -82.37 19.67
C LYS A 3 -18.83 -81.31 19.60
N ILE A 4 -19.56 -81.12 20.70
CA ILE A 4 -20.57 -80.07 20.84
C ILE A 4 -19.89 -78.86 21.47
N TYR A 5 -20.05 -77.69 20.85
CA TYR A 5 -19.51 -76.42 21.33
C TYR A 5 -20.63 -75.39 21.51
N THR A 6 -20.54 -74.58 22.56
CA THR A 6 -21.38 -73.41 22.73
C THR A 6 -20.68 -72.21 22.08
N ARG A 7 -21.35 -71.54 21.14
CA ARG A 7 -20.85 -70.33 20.46
C ARG A 7 -21.68 -69.13 20.87
N VAL A 8 -21.03 -68.01 21.13
CA VAL A 8 -21.66 -66.72 21.46
C VAL A 8 -21.17 -65.67 20.46
N TRP A 9 -22.07 -64.81 19.99
CA TRP A 9 -21.75 -63.71 19.08
C TRP A 9 -20.99 -62.61 19.84
N CYS A 10 -19.84 -62.18 19.32
CA CYS A 10 -19.05 -61.10 19.91
C CYS A 10 -19.18 -59.83 19.05
N GLU A 11 -19.93 -58.83 19.53
CA GLU A 11 -20.21 -57.61 18.75
C GLU A 11 -18.96 -56.77 18.46
N SER A 12 -17.98 -56.74 19.36
CA SER A 12 -16.73 -55.99 19.14
C SER A 12 -15.82 -56.62 18.08
N ARG A 13 -16.08 -57.88 17.70
CA ARG A 13 -15.31 -58.62 16.70
C ARG A 13 -16.12 -59.09 15.50
N GLN A 14 -17.43 -58.81 15.48
CA GLN A 14 -18.37 -59.21 14.42
C GLN A 14 -18.23 -60.69 14.01
N GLN A 15 -18.03 -61.59 14.97
CA GLN A 15 -17.88 -63.03 14.72
C GLN A 15 -18.36 -63.90 15.90
N TRP A 16 -18.67 -65.17 15.60
CA TRP A 16 -19.04 -66.19 16.59
C TRP A 16 -17.81 -66.78 17.26
N VAL A 17 -17.72 -66.71 18.59
CA VAL A 17 -16.59 -67.21 19.39
C VAL A 17 -17.05 -68.38 20.26
N VAL A 18 -16.22 -69.43 20.40
CA VAL A 18 -16.51 -70.61 21.22
C VAL A 18 -16.19 -70.31 22.69
N THR A 19 -17.13 -70.57 23.62
CA THR A 19 -17.00 -70.13 25.02
C THR A 19 -16.75 -71.24 26.04
N SER A 20 -16.85 -72.53 25.67
CA SER A 20 -16.34 -73.63 26.50
C SER A 20 -16.22 -74.96 25.73
N GLU A 21 -15.21 -75.77 26.08
CA GLU A 21 -15.04 -77.17 25.66
C GLU A 21 -15.19 -78.07 26.90
N LEU A 22 -16.20 -78.95 26.91
CA LEU A 22 -16.47 -79.85 28.04
C LEU A 22 -15.59 -81.11 27.90
N ALA A 23 -14.52 -81.21 28.68
CA ALA A 23 -13.68 -82.41 28.75
C ALA A 23 -14.19 -83.38 29.82
N THR A 24 -14.42 -84.65 29.46
CA THR A 24 -14.91 -85.73 30.35
C THR A 24 -13.79 -86.71 30.75
N GLY A 25 -13.75 -87.04 32.05
CA GLY A 25 -13.07 -88.22 32.65
C GLY A 25 -11.71 -87.94 33.30
N SER A 26 -11.26 -88.59 34.39
CA SER A 26 -11.79 -89.55 35.38
C SER A 26 -10.64 -89.91 36.34
N GLY A 27 -10.89 -90.12 37.65
CA GLY A 27 -9.96 -90.87 38.54
C GLY A 27 -9.59 -90.21 39.89
N ARG A 28 -9.95 -90.87 41.00
CA ARG A 28 -9.81 -90.50 42.44
C ARG A 28 -8.57 -91.22 43.09
N PRO A 29 -8.13 -91.01 44.36
CA PRO A 29 -8.99 -90.82 45.55
C PRO A 29 -8.53 -89.94 46.76
N LYS A 30 -9.56 -89.51 47.50
CA LYS A 30 -9.76 -89.28 48.95
C LYS A 30 -8.59 -88.82 49.87
N LEU A 31 -8.76 -87.62 50.42
CA LEU A 31 -8.29 -87.25 51.77
C LEU A 31 -9.46 -86.66 52.58
N THR A 32 -9.59 -87.10 53.82
CA THR A 32 -10.63 -86.78 54.81
C THR A 32 -10.49 -85.37 55.42
N PRO A 33 -11.58 -84.73 55.86
CA PRO A 33 -11.57 -83.32 56.27
C PRO A 33 -11.14 -83.18 57.74
N LYS A 34 -10.12 -82.34 58.01
CA LYS A 34 -9.96 -81.71 59.33
C LYS A 34 -10.79 -80.44 59.36
N LYS A 35 -11.79 -80.40 60.25
CA LYS A 35 -12.48 -79.16 60.64
C LYS A 35 -11.48 -78.27 61.38
N SER A 36 -11.22 -77.08 60.84
CA SER A 36 -10.69 -75.95 61.60
C SER A 36 -11.47 -74.68 61.23
N ALA A 37 -12.19 -74.22 62.25
CA ALA A 37 -12.73 -72.92 62.56
C ALA A 37 -12.54 -71.73 61.58
N LEU A 38 -13.64 -70.97 61.52
CA LEU A 38 -13.74 -69.51 61.49
C LEU A 38 -13.76 -68.81 60.12
N ALA A 39 -15.00 -68.52 59.72
CA ALA A 39 -15.39 -67.40 58.89
C ALA A 39 -14.94 -66.05 59.48
N LEU A 40 -15.00 -65.01 58.62
CA LEU A 40 -14.65 -63.60 58.79
C LEU A 40 -13.19 -63.23 58.45
N LEU A 41 -12.87 -63.12 57.15
CA LEU A 41 -12.13 -61.96 56.60
C LEU A 41 -12.03 -62.01 55.07
N LEU A 42 -13.10 -61.72 54.32
CA LEU A 42 -12.99 -61.26 52.91
C LEU A 42 -14.33 -60.67 52.43
N GLY A 43 -14.74 -59.56 53.06
CA GLY A 43 -16.01 -58.88 52.80
C GLY A 43 -15.91 -57.38 52.95
N ALA A 44 -14.90 -56.78 52.33
CA ALA A 44 -14.71 -55.35 52.05
C ALA A 44 -13.51 -55.32 51.08
N VAL A 45 -13.53 -54.86 49.84
CA VAL A 45 -14.11 -53.64 49.28
C VAL A 45 -14.34 -53.92 47.78
N LEU A 46 -15.58 -54.13 47.37
CA LEU A 46 -16.04 -53.88 46.00
C LEU A 46 -17.37 -53.14 46.18
N LEU A 47 -17.27 -51.86 46.56
CA LEU A 47 -18.37 -50.95 46.33
C LEU A 47 -18.58 -50.89 44.80
N PRO A 48 -19.82 -50.97 44.29
CA PRO A 48 -20.06 -50.52 42.92
C PRO A 48 -19.56 -49.08 42.85
N SER A 49 -18.73 -48.76 41.85
CA SER A 49 -18.47 -47.36 41.53
C SER A 49 -19.82 -46.73 41.21
N GLU A 50 -20.37 -45.95 42.15
CA GLU A 50 -21.48 -45.06 41.85
C GLU A 50 -21.11 -44.26 40.60
N PRO A 51 -22.07 -43.91 39.71
CA PRO A 51 -21.77 -42.99 38.63
C PRO A 51 -21.16 -41.75 39.27
N VAL A 52 -19.89 -41.45 38.95
CA VAL A 52 -19.24 -40.23 39.43
C VAL A 52 -20.04 -39.09 38.81
N MET A 53 -20.97 -38.54 39.58
CA MET A 53 -21.74 -37.39 39.15
C MET A 53 -20.76 -36.24 38.96
N ALA A 54 -20.91 -35.54 37.83
CA ALA A 54 -20.22 -34.30 37.59
C ALA A 54 -20.35 -33.37 38.81
N ALA A 55 -19.25 -32.78 39.24
CA ALA A 55 -19.23 -31.83 40.33
C ALA A 55 -19.76 -30.47 39.86
N ASP A 56 -20.65 -29.87 40.64
CA ASP A 56 -21.09 -28.49 40.43
C ASP A 56 -20.57 -27.59 41.56
N HIS A 57 -19.67 -26.67 41.22
CA HIS A 57 -19.00 -25.75 42.13
C HIS A 57 -19.60 -24.35 42.00
N VAL A 58 -20.45 -23.94 42.94
CA VAL A 58 -21.09 -22.63 42.92
C VAL A 58 -20.54 -21.71 44.01
N GLY A 59 -20.04 -20.53 43.64
CA GLY A 59 -19.60 -19.50 44.58
C GLY A 59 -18.34 -19.84 45.37
N THR A 60 -17.53 -20.78 44.88
CA THR A 60 -16.35 -21.28 45.60
C THR A 60 -15.23 -20.26 45.66
N ILE A 61 -14.62 -20.09 46.84
CA ILE A 61 -13.37 -19.33 47.01
C ILE A 61 -12.19 -20.30 46.95
N VAL A 62 -11.29 -20.11 46.00
CA VAL A 62 -10.14 -20.97 45.73
C VAL A 62 -8.87 -20.28 46.22
N THR A 63 -8.30 -20.82 47.30
CA THR A 63 -6.96 -20.46 47.83
C THR A 63 -5.92 -21.55 47.58
N GLY A 64 -6.36 -22.79 47.32
CA GLY A 64 -5.55 -23.93 46.91
C GLY A 64 -5.75 -24.27 45.43
N LEU A 65 -5.82 -25.57 45.11
CA LEU A 65 -6.09 -26.04 43.75
C LEU A 65 -7.55 -26.50 43.61
N GLN A 66 -8.23 -26.05 42.56
CA GLN A 66 -9.52 -26.58 42.11
C GLN A 66 -9.35 -27.20 40.72
N ASN A 67 -9.72 -28.47 40.55
CA ASN A 67 -9.74 -29.13 39.25
C ASN A 67 -11.20 -29.27 38.78
N ILE A 68 -11.47 -28.91 37.54
CA ILE A 68 -12.75 -29.05 36.83
C ILE A 68 -12.52 -30.05 35.71
N TYR A 69 -13.03 -31.27 35.85
CA TYR A 69 -12.88 -32.37 34.91
C TYR A 69 -14.10 -32.48 33.99
N SER A 70 -14.11 -33.52 33.15
CA SER A 70 -15.19 -33.77 32.20
C SER A 70 -16.56 -33.85 32.89
N GLY A 71 -17.47 -32.98 32.47
CA GLY A 71 -18.82 -32.86 33.02
C GLY A 71 -18.94 -31.86 34.18
N ASP A 72 -17.84 -31.56 34.88
CA ASP A 72 -17.85 -30.64 36.02
C ASP A 72 -18.15 -29.20 35.56
N THR A 73 -18.88 -28.49 36.41
CA THR A 73 -19.22 -27.06 36.25
C THR A 73 -18.68 -26.25 37.41
N ALA A 74 -18.13 -25.07 37.13
CA ALA A 74 -17.79 -24.09 38.16
C ALA A 74 -18.38 -22.73 37.82
N THR A 75 -19.22 -22.19 38.71
CA THR A 75 -19.91 -20.92 38.51
C THR A 75 -19.56 -19.94 39.62
N SER A 76 -19.24 -18.70 39.26
CA SER A 76 -18.95 -17.62 40.23
C SER A 76 -17.78 -17.96 41.17
N THR A 77 -16.77 -18.67 40.66
CA THR A 77 -15.56 -18.98 41.42
C THR A 77 -14.73 -17.71 41.67
N THR A 78 -14.21 -17.53 42.88
CA THR A 78 -13.25 -16.47 43.21
C THR A 78 -11.89 -17.05 43.57
N ILE A 79 -10.83 -16.72 42.84
CA ILE A 79 -9.48 -17.24 43.06
C ILE A 79 -8.61 -16.18 43.75
N ASN A 80 -8.20 -16.43 45.00
CA ASN A 80 -7.37 -15.55 45.82
C ASN A 80 -6.04 -16.24 46.15
N GLY A 81 -5.05 -16.13 45.26
CA GLY A 81 -3.75 -16.80 45.40
C GLY A 81 -3.73 -18.30 45.06
N GLY A 82 -4.90 -18.91 44.79
CA GLY A 82 -5.04 -20.30 44.38
C GLY A 82 -4.96 -20.52 42.86
N ALA A 83 -5.29 -21.73 42.42
CA ALA A 83 -5.33 -22.11 41.01
C ALA A 83 -6.60 -22.88 40.66
N GLN A 84 -7.21 -22.57 39.52
CA GLN A 84 -8.27 -23.38 38.90
C GLN A 84 -7.74 -24.02 37.62
N ARG A 85 -7.93 -25.33 37.46
CA ARG A 85 -7.56 -26.10 36.27
C ARG A 85 -8.82 -26.63 35.60
N VAL A 86 -9.10 -26.17 34.39
CA VAL A 86 -10.24 -26.61 33.59
C VAL A 86 -9.73 -27.54 32.51
N SER A 87 -10.10 -28.82 32.62
CA SER A 87 -9.64 -29.90 31.72
C SER A 87 -10.70 -30.22 30.66
N SER A 88 -10.39 -31.17 29.77
CA SER A 88 -11.31 -31.62 28.72
C SER A 88 -12.72 -31.91 29.25
N GLY A 89 -13.72 -31.26 28.66
CA GLY A 89 -15.13 -31.40 29.01
C GLY A 89 -15.57 -30.70 30.31
N GLY A 90 -14.65 -30.04 31.01
CA GLY A 90 -14.96 -29.22 32.17
C GLY A 90 -15.30 -27.78 31.77
N THR A 91 -16.18 -27.14 32.52
CA THR A 91 -16.64 -25.77 32.23
C THR A 91 -16.55 -24.85 33.45
N ALA A 92 -16.09 -23.61 33.25
CA ALA A 92 -16.12 -22.58 34.28
C ALA A 92 -16.72 -21.27 33.77
N THR A 93 -17.59 -20.63 34.56
CA THR A 93 -18.27 -19.39 34.20
C THR A 93 -18.17 -18.36 35.32
N ILE A 94 -18.04 -17.08 34.94
CA ILE A 94 -18.04 -15.95 35.89
C ILE A 94 -16.91 -16.11 36.94
N THR A 95 -15.75 -16.61 36.51
CA THR A 95 -14.61 -16.75 37.43
C THR A 95 -13.94 -15.40 37.65
N THR A 96 -13.74 -14.98 38.89
CA THR A 96 -12.97 -13.80 39.26
C THR A 96 -11.62 -14.21 39.81
N ILE A 97 -10.53 -13.72 39.21
CA ILE A 97 -9.17 -14.04 39.62
C ILE A 97 -8.52 -12.78 40.17
N ASN A 98 -8.07 -12.85 41.42
CA ASN A 98 -7.38 -11.75 42.11
C ASN A 98 -5.87 -11.98 42.15
N SER A 99 -5.13 -11.04 42.74
CA SER A 99 -3.66 -11.05 42.82
C SER A 99 -3.12 -12.41 43.26
N GLY A 100 -2.16 -12.94 42.50
CA GLY A 100 -1.53 -14.25 42.74
C GLY A 100 -2.38 -15.45 42.34
N GLY A 101 -3.63 -15.27 41.94
CA GLY A 101 -4.49 -16.34 41.44
C GLY A 101 -4.19 -16.70 39.99
N SER A 102 -4.45 -17.96 39.62
CA SER A 102 -4.33 -18.42 38.23
C SER A 102 -5.51 -19.29 37.77
N GLN A 103 -5.84 -19.24 36.48
CA GLN A 103 -6.70 -20.22 35.83
C GLN A 103 -5.98 -20.81 34.62
N SER A 104 -5.87 -22.14 34.57
CA SER A 104 -5.32 -22.89 33.43
C SER A 104 -6.45 -23.62 32.70
N ILE A 105 -6.61 -23.34 31.42
CA ILE A 105 -7.61 -23.96 30.55
C ILE A 105 -6.87 -24.89 29.59
N TYR A 106 -7.01 -26.19 29.80
CA TYR A 106 -6.36 -27.21 29.00
C TYR A 106 -7.22 -27.63 27.81
N ASN A 107 -6.67 -28.49 26.96
CA ASN A 107 -7.36 -29.04 25.79
C ASN A 107 -8.78 -29.53 26.12
N GLY A 108 -9.76 -29.00 25.38
CA GLY A 108 -11.18 -29.31 25.51
C GLY A 108 -11.88 -28.70 26.74
N GLY A 109 -11.16 -27.93 27.57
CA GLY A 109 -11.77 -27.15 28.65
C GLY A 109 -12.31 -25.82 28.14
N GLU A 110 -13.39 -25.35 28.74
CA GLU A 110 -14.06 -24.12 28.33
C GLU A 110 -14.31 -23.18 29.51
N VAL A 111 -13.99 -21.90 29.34
CA VAL A 111 -14.29 -20.86 30.33
C VAL A 111 -14.99 -19.67 29.70
N THR A 112 -15.96 -19.09 30.41
CA THR A 112 -16.68 -17.89 29.97
C THR A 112 -16.73 -16.81 31.04
N HIS A 113 -16.73 -15.54 30.62
CA HIS A 113 -16.91 -14.38 31.50
C HIS A 113 -15.89 -14.30 32.66
N THR A 114 -14.64 -14.67 32.39
CA THR A 114 -13.59 -14.59 33.41
C THR A 114 -13.12 -13.15 33.60
N THR A 115 -13.00 -12.69 34.84
CA THR A 115 -12.45 -11.37 35.20
C THR A 115 -11.07 -11.53 35.84
N LEU A 116 -10.05 -10.91 35.25
CA LEU A 116 -8.68 -10.90 35.76
C LEU A 116 -8.36 -9.54 36.40
N ASN A 117 -8.23 -9.51 37.72
CA ASN A 117 -7.80 -8.33 38.47
C ASN A 117 -6.27 -8.27 38.57
N SER A 118 -5.73 -7.12 38.98
CA SER A 118 -4.29 -6.86 38.98
C SER A 118 -3.47 -8.00 39.63
N GLY A 119 -2.50 -8.54 38.90
CA GLY A 119 -1.65 -9.64 39.35
C GLY A 119 -2.23 -11.05 39.14
N ALA A 120 -3.40 -11.17 38.50
CA ALA A 120 -3.99 -12.44 38.09
C ALA A 120 -3.44 -12.94 36.76
N LEU A 121 -3.47 -14.27 36.57
CA LEU A 121 -3.05 -14.94 35.35
C LEU A 121 -4.14 -15.87 34.79
N GLN A 122 -4.30 -15.87 33.48
CA GLN A 122 -5.06 -16.89 32.76
C GLN A 122 -4.19 -17.53 31.67
N MET A 123 -4.11 -18.84 31.65
CA MET A 123 -3.32 -19.63 30.70
C MET A 123 -4.26 -20.50 29.86
N VAL A 124 -4.39 -20.19 28.57
CA VAL A 124 -5.23 -20.93 27.63
C VAL A 124 -4.33 -21.82 26.77
N SER A 125 -4.36 -23.14 26.96
CA SER A 125 -3.47 -24.10 26.29
C SER A 125 -4.27 -25.29 25.76
N GLY A 126 -4.69 -25.21 24.50
CA GLY A 126 -5.60 -26.18 23.86
C GLY A 126 -7.09 -25.97 24.14
N GLY A 127 -7.43 -25.18 25.16
CA GLY A 127 -8.82 -24.90 25.55
C GLY A 127 -9.36 -23.58 25.00
N THR A 128 -10.55 -23.21 25.47
CA THR A 128 -11.30 -22.04 24.98
C THR A 128 -11.64 -21.07 26.11
N ALA A 129 -11.35 -19.78 25.93
CA ALA A 129 -11.72 -18.70 26.84
C ALA A 129 -12.56 -17.63 26.14
N ILE A 130 -13.79 -17.40 26.60
CA ILE A 130 -14.73 -16.46 25.96
C ILE A 130 -15.06 -15.31 26.93
N SER A 131 -15.09 -14.08 26.42
CA SER A 131 -15.46 -12.88 27.19
C SER A 131 -14.58 -12.65 28.42
N THR A 132 -13.28 -12.86 28.29
CA THR A 132 -12.33 -12.56 29.38
C THR A 132 -12.13 -11.04 29.48
N THR A 133 -12.21 -10.48 30.69
CA THR A 133 -11.92 -9.06 30.95
C THR A 133 -10.64 -8.94 31.78
N ILE A 134 -9.67 -8.17 31.30
CA ILE A 134 -8.34 -8.02 31.89
C ILE A 134 -8.16 -6.60 32.46
N HIS A 135 -7.78 -6.49 33.74
CA HIS A 135 -7.57 -5.21 34.43
C HIS A 135 -6.20 -5.14 35.12
N GLY A 136 -5.66 -3.92 35.29
CA GLY A 136 -4.44 -3.71 36.06
C GLY A 136 -3.27 -4.51 35.48
N SER A 137 -2.33 -4.95 36.29
CA SER A 137 -1.19 -5.76 35.81
C SER A 137 -1.53 -7.25 35.57
N ALA A 138 -2.77 -7.57 35.20
CA ALA A 138 -3.17 -8.94 34.91
C ALA A 138 -2.78 -9.36 33.48
N ALA A 139 -2.62 -10.66 33.27
CA ALA A 139 -2.26 -11.20 31.96
C ALA A 139 -3.08 -12.42 31.55
N GLN A 140 -3.45 -12.47 30.27
CA GLN A 140 -3.92 -13.66 29.59
C GLN A 140 -2.83 -14.14 28.61
N TYR A 141 -2.44 -15.41 28.75
CA TYR A 141 -1.51 -16.09 27.86
C TYR A 141 -2.26 -17.12 27.05
N VAL A 142 -2.23 -16.98 25.71
CA VAL A 142 -2.85 -17.92 24.78
C VAL A 142 -1.73 -18.70 24.10
N PHE A 143 -1.59 -19.96 24.47
CA PHE A 143 -0.57 -20.89 23.97
C PHE A 143 -1.09 -21.73 22.80
N SER A 144 -0.24 -22.63 22.28
CA SER A 144 -0.60 -23.55 21.18
C SER A 144 -1.92 -24.26 21.43
N GLY A 145 -2.77 -24.24 20.40
CA GLY A 145 -4.13 -24.80 20.39
C GLY A 145 -5.13 -24.03 21.25
N GLY A 146 -4.71 -23.03 22.03
CA GLY A 146 -5.58 -22.20 22.84
C GLY A 146 -6.34 -21.20 21.98
N THR A 147 -7.62 -21.00 22.30
CA THR A 147 -8.47 -19.99 21.64
C THR A 147 -9.04 -19.02 22.67
N ALA A 148 -8.89 -17.71 22.43
CA ALA A 148 -9.63 -16.69 23.18
C ALA A 148 -10.56 -15.89 22.26
N SER A 149 -11.77 -15.57 22.72
CA SER A 149 -12.74 -14.76 21.98
C SER A 149 -13.27 -13.62 22.82
N SER A 150 -13.52 -12.48 22.19
CA SER A 150 -14.18 -11.32 22.82
C SER A 150 -13.46 -10.84 24.08
N THR A 151 -12.12 -10.94 24.10
CA THR A 151 -11.32 -10.50 25.24
C THR A 151 -11.29 -8.97 25.30
N ILE A 152 -11.52 -8.39 26.48
CA ILE A 152 -11.45 -6.95 26.73
C ILE A 152 -10.20 -6.66 27.56
N ILE A 153 -9.28 -5.87 27.00
CA ILE A 153 -8.03 -5.50 27.65
C ILE A 153 -8.11 -4.05 28.12
N ASN A 154 -8.22 -3.84 29.44
CA ASN A 154 -8.25 -2.51 30.04
C ASN A 154 -6.86 -2.03 30.46
N ARG A 155 -6.80 -0.84 31.04
CA ARG A 155 -5.56 -0.17 31.46
C ARG A 155 -4.59 -1.11 32.20
N ARG A 156 -3.37 -1.21 31.66
CA ARG A 156 -2.23 -2.05 32.07
C ARG A 156 -2.43 -3.56 31.87
N GLY A 157 -3.61 -4.01 31.45
CA GLY A 157 -3.89 -5.40 31.16
C GLY A 157 -3.12 -5.85 29.92
N THR A 158 -2.76 -7.13 29.88
CA THR A 158 -1.98 -7.69 28.78
C THR A 158 -2.61 -8.99 28.27
N GLN A 159 -2.72 -9.13 26.96
CA GLN A 159 -2.92 -10.42 26.30
C GLN A 159 -1.68 -10.74 25.46
N THR A 160 -1.08 -11.91 25.65
CA THR A 160 0.01 -12.39 24.79
C THR A 160 -0.42 -13.67 24.09
N VAL A 161 -0.26 -13.69 22.77
CA VAL A 161 -0.61 -14.82 21.90
C VAL A 161 0.69 -15.44 21.39
N TYR A 162 0.96 -16.67 21.82
CA TYR A 162 2.14 -17.44 21.44
C TYR A 162 1.87 -18.31 20.20
N GLY A 163 2.88 -19.05 19.75
CA GLY A 163 2.81 -19.93 18.59
C GLY A 163 1.59 -20.85 18.62
N GLU A 164 0.82 -20.84 17.53
CA GLU A 164 -0.42 -21.60 17.33
C GLU A 164 -1.56 -21.25 18.30
N GLY A 165 -1.42 -20.19 19.10
CA GLY A 165 -2.53 -19.57 19.82
C GLY A 165 -3.34 -18.67 18.90
N SER A 166 -4.66 -18.63 19.10
CA SER A 166 -5.57 -17.81 18.30
C SER A 166 -6.45 -16.93 19.18
N VAL A 167 -6.60 -15.67 18.79
CA VAL A 167 -7.55 -14.74 19.44
C VAL A 167 -8.46 -14.08 18.43
N ASN A 168 -9.73 -13.91 18.80
CA ASN A 168 -10.76 -13.32 17.96
C ASN A 168 -11.48 -12.19 18.71
N ASP A 169 -11.81 -11.13 17.99
CA ASP A 169 -12.64 -10.01 18.46
C ASP A 169 -12.13 -9.38 19.77
N THR A 170 -10.81 -9.26 19.89
CA THR A 170 -10.19 -8.63 21.07
C THR A 170 -10.41 -7.12 21.02
N THR A 171 -10.88 -6.53 22.12
CA THR A 171 -10.99 -5.09 22.29
C THR A 171 -9.89 -4.57 23.20
N ILE A 172 -9.06 -3.66 22.69
CA ILE A 172 -7.95 -3.06 23.44
C ILE A 172 -8.32 -1.62 23.82
N ASN A 173 -8.55 -1.38 25.11
CA ASN A 173 -8.88 -0.07 25.66
C ASN A 173 -7.62 0.70 26.07
N SER A 174 -7.83 1.95 26.51
CA SER A 174 -6.75 2.87 26.89
C SER A 174 -5.75 2.24 27.88
N GLY A 175 -4.49 2.17 27.45
CA GLY A 175 -3.38 1.59 28.21
C GLY A 175 -3.39 0.06 28.28
N GLY A 176 -4.24 -0.63 27.53
CA GLY A 176 -4.19 -2.08 27.35
C GLY A 176 -3.23 -2.49 26.23
N PHE A 177 -2.69 -3.72 26.33
CA PHE A 177 -1.68 -4.23 25.40
C PHE A 177 -2.05 -5.62 24.89
N GLN A 178 -1.92 -5.82 23.57
CA GLN A 178 -1.95 -7.13 22.93
C GLN A 178 -0.63 -7.38 22.21
N TYR A 179 0.02 -8.50 22.53
CA TYR A 179 1.26 -8.96 21.90
C TYR A 179 1.00 -10.21 21.06
N ILE A 180 1.19 -10.12 19.75
CA ILE A 180 1.12 -11.25 18.83
C ILE A 180 2.54 -11.73 18.57
N SER A 181 2.93 -12.79 19.27
CA SER A 181 4.28 -13.36 19.20
C SER A 181 4.42 -14.30 17.99
N SER A 182 5.61 -14.87 17.80
CA SER A 182 5.91 -15.78 16.70
C SER A 182 4.92 -16.95 16.63
N GLY A 183 4.25 -17.07 15.47
CA GLY A 183 3.23 -18.08 15.18
C GLY A 183 1.86 -17.82 15.81
N GLY A 184 1.69 -16.74 16.57
CA GLY A 184 0.40 -16.34 17.12
C GLY A 184 -0.49 -15.65 16.07
N SER A 185 -1.81 -15.77 16.23
CA SER A 185 -2.79 -15.18 15.31
C SER A 185 -3.85 -14.36 16.05
N ALA A 186 -4.13 -13.16 15.54
CA ALA A 186 -5.25 -12.32 15.98
C ALA A 186 -6.15 -11.93 14.81
N THR A 187 -7.46 -12.07 15.00
CA THR A 187 -8.47 -11.68 14.01
C THR A 187 -9.48 -10.73 14.63
N GLY A 188 -9.85 -9.67 13.91
CA GLY A 188 -10.93 -8.76 14.35
C GLY A 188 -10.60 -7.92 15.58
N THR A 189 -9.31 -7.69 15.87
CA THR A 189 -8.90 -6.83 16.99
C THR A 189 -9.41 -5.40 16.76
N THR A 190 -10.09 -4.83 17.75
CA THR A 190 -10.45 -3.40 17.79
C THR A 190 -9.56 -2.66 18.76
N ILE A 191 -8.86 -1.63 18.29
CA ILE A 191 -7.93 -0.82 19.07
C ILE A 191 -8.55 0.55 19.33
N ASN A 192 -8.99 0.79 20.57
CA ASN A 192 -9.52 2.07 21.02
C ASN A 192 -8.40 3.06 21.38
N SER A 193 -8.79 4.28 21.74
CA SER A 193 -7.85 5.35 22.09
C SER A 193 -6.86 4.96 23.19
N GLY A 194 -5.57 5.01 22.86
CA GLY A 194 -4.47 4.62 23.75
C GLY A 194 -4.30 3.11 23.95
N GLY A 195 -5.07 2.27 23.25
CA GLY A 195 -4.82 0.83 23.17
C GLY A 195 -3.70 0.52 22.17
N ILE A 196 -2.94 -0.55 22.42
CA ILE A 196 -1.79 -0.92 21.61
C ILE A 196 -1.86 -2.41 21.23
N GLN A 197 -1.71 -2.69 19.94
CA GLN A 197 -1.39 -4.02 19.41
C GLN A 197 0.04 -4.01 18.85
N GLU A 198 0.84 -5.01 19.23
CA GLU A 198 2.17 -5.21 18.67
C GLU A 198 2.29 -6.59 18.03
N VAL A 199 2.67 -6.61 16.75
CA VAL A 199 2.81 -7.82 15.95
C VAL A 199 4.30 -8.08 15.72
N TYR A 200 4.81 -9.10 16.39
CA TYR A 200 6.22 -9.51 16.33
C TYR A 200 6.51 -10.44 15.15
N SER A 201 7.78 -10.82 14.99
CA SER A 201 8.26 -11.75 13.97
C SER A 201 7.41 -13.01 13.90
N ASN A 202 6.90 -13.34 12.71
CA ASN A 202 5.99 -14.45 12.41
C ASN A 202 4.64 -14.40 13.14
N GLY A 203 4.31 -13.31 13.83
CA GLY A 203 2.96 -13.03 14.31
C GLY A 203 2.09 -12.50 13.18
N THR A 204 0.80 -12.85 13.20
CA THR A 204 -0.17 -12.41 12.18
C THR A 204 -1.36 -11.72 12.81
N ALA A 205 -1.72 -10.53 12.31
CA ALA A 205 -2.99 -9.88 12.62
C ALA A 205 -3.84 -9.67 11.36
N THR A 206 -5.13 -9.97 11.45
CA THR A 206 -6.07 -9.88 10.31
C THR A 206 -7.28 -9.07 10.71
N SER A 207 -7.72 -8.17 9.82
CA SER A 207 -8.93 -7.35 10.01
C SER A 207 -8.89 -6.51 11.30
N THR A 208 -7.71 -6.01 11.69
CA THR A 208 -7.59 -5.07 12.81
C THR A 208 -8.29 -3.75 12.48
N ILE A 209 -9.09 -3.24 13.40
CA ILE A 209 -9.74 -1.92 13.32
C ILE A 209 -9.03 -0.97 14.28
N ILE A 210 -8.42 0.09 13.75
CA ILE A 210 -7.74 1.13 14.53
C ILE A 210 -8.65 2.36 14.60
N LEU A 211 -9.13 2.66 15.82
CA LEU A 211 -9.98 3.82 16.10
C LEU A 211 -9.13 5.01 16.56
N ASN A 212 -9.80 6.10 16.97
CA ASN A 212 -9.14 7.36 17.29
C ASN A 212 -8.10 7.21 18.41
N GLY A 213 -6.81 7.41 18.09
CA GLY A 213 -5.70 7.31 19.03
C GLY A 213 -5.27 5.86 19.33
N GLY A 214 -5.83 4.87 18.65
CA GLY A 214 -5.36 3.48 18.71
C GLY A 214 -4.07 3.30 17.91
N ILE A 215 -3.24 2.34 18.32
CA ILE A 215 -1.93 2.12 17.69
C ILE A 215 -1.71 0.63 17.40
N GLN A 216 -1.30 0.33 16.17
CA GLN A 216 -0.76 -0.97 15.77
C GLN A 216 0.71 -0.82 15.38
N TYR A 217 1.58 -1.61 15.99
CA TYR A 217 2.98 -1.75 15.62
C TYR A 217 3.20 -3.07 14.86
N VAL A 218 3.79 -2.99 13.68
CA VAL A 218 4.20 -4.14 12.86
C VAL A 218 5.71 -4.19 12.84
N SER A 219 6.27 -5.05 13.70
CA SER A 219 7.70 -5.20 13.90
C SER A 219 8.34 -6.10 12.83
N SER A 220 9.66 -6.27 12.88
CA SER A 220 10.41 -7.12 11.93
C SER A 220 9.83 -8.54 11.87
N GLY A 221 9.45 -8.99 10.68
CA GLY A 221 8.82 -10.29 10.42
C GLY A 221 7.34 -10.38 10.80
N GLY A 222 6.76 -9.34 11.40
CA GLY A 222 5.33 -9.27 11.69
C GLY A 222 4.52 -8.99 10.42
N THR A 223 3.34 -9.59 10.32
CA THR A 223 2.47 -9.46 9.15
C THR A 223 1.07 -9.01 9.54
N THR A 224 0.53 -8.02 8.83
CA THR A 224 -0.86 -7.61 8.98
C THR A 224 -1.62 -7.62 7.67
N THR A 225 -2.86 -8.08 7.69
CA THR A 225 -3.74 -8.11 6.51
C THR A 225 -5.07 -7.42 6.80
N SER A 226 -5.56 -6.62 5.85
CA SER A 226 -6.89 -5.99 5.93
C SER A 226 -7.08 -5.06 7.15
N THR A 227 -6.02 -4.42 7.63
CA THR A 227 -6.13 -3.40 8.68
C THR A 227 -6.97 -2.22 8.19
N THR A 228 -7.92 -1.75 8.99
CA THR A 228 -8.71 -0.54 8.71
C THR A 228 -8.38 0.53 9.74
N ILE A 229 -7.86 1.68 9.29
CA ILE A 229 -7.58 2.86 10.11
C ILE A 229 -8.75 3.83 9.93
N ASN A 230 -9.58 3.99 10.97
CA ASN A 230 -10.81 4.78 10.92
C ASN A 230 -10.83 5.93 11.94
N GLY A 231 -9.75 6.13 12.69
CA GLY A 231 -9.61 7.23 13.65
C GLY A 231 -8.67 8.31 13.16
N ILE A 232 -9.00 9.59 13.36
CA ILE A 232 -8.18 10.75 12.96
C ILE A 232 -6.74 10.69 13.53
N PHE A 233 -6.56 10.13 14.73
CA PHE A 233 -5.25 9.89 15.33
C PHE A 233 -4.92 8.39 15.45
N GLY A 234 -5.60 7.53 14.69
CA GLY A 234 -5.26 6.12 14.59
C GLY A 234 -3.97 5.93 13.79
N ASN A 235 -3.07 5.07 14.28
CA ASN A 235 -1.76 4.87 13.66
C ASN A 235 -1.45 3.40 13.44
N GLN A 236 -1.01 3.07 12.22
CA GLN A 236 -0.31 1.83 11.92
C GLN A 236 1.16 2.16 11.62
N HIS A 237 2.09 1.65 12.44
CA HIS A 237 3.52 1.79 12.24
C HIS A 237 4.09 0.50 11.67
N VAL A 238 4.70 0.57 10.48
CA VAL A 238 5.32 -0.58 9.80
C VAL A 238 6.84 -0.39 9.84
N TYR A 239 7.51 -1.11 10.73
CA TYR A 239 8.95 -1.01 10.93
C TYR A 239 9.73 -1.87 9.94
N SER A 240 11.07 -1.80 10.03
CA SER A 240 11.99 -2.58 9.22
C SER A 240 11.66 -4.08 9.28
N GLY A 241 11.50 -4.71 8.13
CA GLY A 241 11.11 -6.12 8.01
C GLY A 241 9.64 -6.42 8.32
N GLY A 242 8.84 -5.44 8.74
CA GLY A 242 7.39 -5.58 8.90
C GLY A 242 6.67 -5.48 7.56
N SER A 243 5.56 -6.21 7.42
CA SER A 243 4.78 -6.27 6.18
C SER A 243 3.29 -6.05 6.43
N THR A 244 2.66 -5.21 5.61
CA THR A 244 1.21 -5.04 5.60
C THR A 244 0.63 -5.12 4.20
N THR A 245 -0.54 -5.74 4.08
CA THR A 245 -1.28 -5.90 2.83
C THR A 245 -2.73 -5.44 3.01
N ASN A 246 -3.28 -4.74 2.01
CA ASN A 246 -4.68 -4.30 1.98
C ASN A 246 -5.09 -3.41 3.17
N THR A 247 -4.20 -2.53 3.62
CA THR A 247 -4.60 -1.53 4.62
C THR A 247 -5.57 -0.51 3.99
N THR A 248 -6.70 -0.27 4.63
CA THR A 248 -7.63 0.82 4.29
C THR A 248 -7.46 1.97 5.27
N ILE A 249 -7.16 3.16 4.77
CA ILE A 249 -6.98 4.38 5.57
C ILE A 249 -8.16 5.30 5.33
N SER A 250 -9.21 5.16 6.15
CA SER A 250 -10.38 6.04 6.13
C SER A 250 -10.14 7.33 6.92
N ALA A 251 -9.24 7.28 7.90
CA ALA A 251 -8.70 8.43 8.63
C ALA A 251 -7.32 8.05 9.20
N GLY A 252 -6.63 8.99 9.86
CA GLY A 252 -5.38 8.69 10.56
C GLY A 252 -4.21 8.42 9.62
N THR A 253 -3.25 7.62 10.08
CA THR A 253 -1.96 7.45 9.38
C THR A 253 -1.47 6.00 9.35
N GLN A 254 -1.00 5.57 8.18
CA GLN A 254 -0.05 4.46 8.05
C GLN A 254 1.35 5.03 7.85
N HIS A 255 2.29 4.76 8.75
CA HIS A 255 3.69 5.14 8.58
C HIS A 255 4.54 3.91 8.25
N VAL A 256 5.11 3.88 7.05
CA VAL A 256 6.06 2.87 6.58
C VAL A 256 7.49 3.41 6.74
N TYR A 257 8.22 2.84 7.70
CA TYR A 257 9.60 3.22 8.01
C TYR A 257 10.64 2.49 7.15
N GLY A 258 11.91 2.86 7.31
CA GLY A 258 13.08 2.21 6.71
C GLY A 258 13.01 0.68 6.69
N GLY A 259 12.90 0.10 5.49
CA GLY A 259 12.83 -1.36 5.30
C GLY A 259 11.48 -2.02 5.63
N GLY A 260 10.45 -1.24 5.96
CA GLY A 260 9.07 -1.73 6.04
C GLY A 260 8.41 -1.80 4.66
N LEU A 261 7.41 -2.68 4.52
CA LEU A 261 6.68 -2.90 3.27
C LEU A 261 5.17 -2.74 3.46
N ALA A 262 4.55 -1.89 2.63
CA ALA A 262 3.10 -1.80 2.49
C ALA A 262 2.67 -2.11 1.05
N THR A 263 1.68 -2.99 0.89
CA THR A 263 1.15 -3.39 -0.41
C THR A 263 -0.36 -3.19 -0.46
N SER A 264 -0.86 -2.70 -1.60
CA SER A 264 -2.29 -2.54 -1.86
C SER A 264 -3.01 -1.66 -0.82
N THR A 265 -2.34 -0.65 -0.28
CA THR A 265 -2.97 0.32 0.62
C THR A 265 -4.00 1.14 -0.15
N THR A 266 -5.20 1.30 0.41
CA THR A 266 -6.24 2.21 -0.12
C THR A 266 -6.41 3.38 0.82
N ILE A 267 -6.35 4.61 0.31
CA ILE A 267 -6.43 5.85 1.10
C ILE A 267 -7.71 6.59 0.71
N HIS A 268 -8.58 6.87 1.68
CA HIS A 268 -9.70 7.82 1.60
C HIS A 268 -9.27 9.11 2.30
N ASP A 269 -9.78 9.51 3.47
CA ASP A 269 -9.46 10.84 4.04
C ASP A 269 -8.16 10.90 4.87
N GLY A 270 -7.38 9.81 4.93
CA GLY A 270 -6.18 9.70 5.76
C GLY A 270 -4.86 9.89 5.01
N THR A 271 -3.76 9.48 5.66
CA THR A 271 -2.40 9.61 5.11
C THR A 271 -1.60 8.31 5.13
N GLN A 272 -0.94 7.99 4.02
CA GLN A 272 0.18 7.03 4.01
C GLN A 272 1.50 7.80 3.96
N LYS A 273 2.32 7.68 5.00
CA LYS A 273 3.65 8.27 5.07
C LYS A 273 4.72 7.22 4.85
N ILE A 274 5.63 7.45 3.90
CA ILE A 274 6.68 6.50 3.53
C ILE A 274 8.03 7.19 3.75
N SER A 275 8.79 6.74 4.76
CA SER A 275 10.09 7.33 5.13
C SER A 275 11.14 6.22 5.21
N GLY A 276 11.90 6.01 4.12
CA GLY A 276 12.84 4.88 3.99
C GLY A 276 12.20 3.53 3.62
N GLY A 277 10.88 3.43 3.69
CA GLY A 277 10.12 2.22 3.39
C GLY A 277 9.68 2.09 1.93
N VAL A 278 8.94 1.03 1.63
CA VAL A 278 8.37 0.79 0.31
C VAL A 278 6.85 0.69 0.39
N ALA A 279 6.16 1.45 -0.47
CA ALA A 279 4.75 1.27 -0.76
C ALA A 279 4.57 0.81 -2.21
N ASN A 280 3.79 -0.25 -2.42
CA ASN A 280 3.48 -0.80 -3.73
C ASN A 280 1.97 -0.87 -3.97
N SER A 281 1.53 -0.43 -5.15
CA SER A 281 0.14 -0.50 -5.59
C SER A 281 -0.83 0.25 -4.66
N THR A 282 -0.39 1.38 -4.09
CA THR A 282 -1.28 2.24 -3.30
C THR A 282 -2.33 2.88 -4.20
N THR A 283 -3.61 2.84 -3.79
CA THR A 283 -4.70 3.61 -4.42
C THR A 283 -5.06 4.79 -3.53
N ILE A 284 -5.01 6.00 -4.08
CA ILE A 284 -5.34 7.25 -3.39
C ILE A 284 -6.65 7.78 -3.96
N ASN A 285 -7.72 7.70 -3.17
CA ASN A 285 -9.03 8.25 -3.51
C ASN A 285 -9.12 9.73 -3.12
N ILE A 286 -10.30 10.33 -3.29
CA ILE A 286 -10.58 11.71 -2.90
C ILE A 286 -10.12 11.99 -1.46
N ASP A 287 -9.53 13.16 -1.26
CA ASP A 287 -8.97 13.67 0.01
C ASP A 287 -7.81 12.86 0.61
N GLY A 288 -7.43 11.74 -0.01
CA GLY A 288 -6.33 10.91 0.42
C GLY A 288 -4.98 11.49 0.09
N THR A 289 -4.02 11.26 0.99
CA THR A 289 -2.65 11.73 0.81
C THR A 289 -1.64 10.60 0.95
N GLN A 290 -0.76 10.46 -0.04
CA GLN A 290 0.47 9.68 0.10
C GLN A 290 1.66 10.63 0.15
N LEU A 291 2.42 10.59 1.24
CA LEU A 291 3.66 11.35 1.42
C LEU A 291 4.86 10.41 1.24
N VAL A 292 5.64 10.65 0.19
CA VAL A 292 6.88 9.93 -0.13
C VAL A 292 8.06 10.79 0.31
N ASP A 293 8.55 10.54 1.53
CA ASP A 293 9.64 11.28 2.14
C ASP A 293 11.02 10.68 1.79
N SER A 294 12.08 11.25 2.37
CA SER A 294 13.47 10.82 2.17
C SER A 294 13.65 9.30 2.36
N GLY A 295 14.26 8.67 1.35
CA GLY A 295 14.46 7.22 1.26
C GLY A 295 13.19 6.41 1.00
N GLY A 296 12.01 7.05 1.00
CA GLY A 296 10.75 6.40 0.70
C GLY A 296 10.60 6.10 -0.78
N THR A 297 10.06 4.93 -1.09
CA THR A 297 9.79 4.51 -2.48
C THR A 297 8.32 4.15 -2.64
N ALA A 298 7.63 4.81 -3.57
CA ALA A 298 6.28 4.47 -4.00
C ALA A 298 6.30 3.90 -5.41
N THR A 299 5.68 2.74 -5.63
CA THR A 299 5.61 2.08 -6.93
C THR A 299 4.17 1.79 -7.33
N PHE A 300 3.82 2.07 -8.58
CA PHE A 300 2.50 1.81 -9.14
C PHE A 300 1.35 2.44 -8.35
N THR A 301 1.60 3.62 -7.76
CA THR A 301 0.54 4.40 -7.10
C THR A 301 -0.51 4.82 -8.12
N ILE A 302 -1.79 4.61 -7.80
CA ILE A 302 -2.93 5.11 -8.57
C ILE A 302 -3.55 6.27 -7.81
N ILE A 303 -3.67 7.44 -8.45
CA ILE A 303 -4.27 8.64 -7.84
C ILE A 303 -5.60 8.95 -8.54
N SER A 304 -6.70 8.85 -7.80
CA SER A 304 -8.08 9.03 -8.27
C SER A 304 -8.81 10.03 -7.34
N GLY A 305 -8.46 11.31 -7.46
CA GLY A 305 -9.04 12.40 -6.65
C GLY A 305 -8.19 12.88 -5.47
N GLY A 306 -7.20 12.09 -5.04
CA GLY A 306 -6.29 12.44 -3.95
C GLY A 306 -4.97 13.05 -4.39
N SER A 307 -3.99 13.05 -3.50
CA SER A 307 -2.68 13.66 -3.68
C SER A 307 -1.51 12.70 -3.37
N GLN A 308 -0.51 12.67 -4.24
CA GLN A 308 0.81 12.11 -3.95
C GLN A 308 1.83 13.25 -3.85
N LEU A 309 2.50 13.35 -2.71
CA LEU A 309 3.53 14.34 -2.42
C LEU A 309 4.89 13.65 -2.39
N VAL A 310 5.77 13.96 -3.34
CA VAL A 310 7.12 13.39 -3.43
C VAL A 310 8.13 14.43 -2.96
N SER A 311 8.60 14.25 -1.73
CA SER A 311 9.51 15.16 -1.03
C SER A 311 10.99 14.89 -1.37
N SER A 312 11.90 15.69 -0.80
CA SER A 312 13.35 15.50 -0.95
C SER A 312 13.81 14.10 -0.58
N GLY A 313 14.50 13.42 -1.50
CA GLY A 313 14.99 12.06 -1.35
C GLY A 313 13.92 10.97 -1.52
N GLY A 314 12.66 11.34 -1.78
CA GLY A 314 11.59 10.41 -2.10
C GLY A 314 11.56 10.05 -3.60
N SER A 315 11.13 8.83 -3.91
CA SER A 315 11.00 8.34 -5.29
C SER A 315 9.63 7.75 -5.56
N ALA A 316 8.98 8.19 -6.64
CA ALA A 316 7.73 7.62 -7.14
C ALA A 316 7.92 7.09 -8.56
N THR A 317 7.67 5.79 -8.77
CA THR A 317 7.83 5.13 -10.08
C THR A 317 6.52 4.52 -10.57
N GLY A 318 6.17 4.76 -11.83
CA GLY A 318 4.96 4.19 -12.44
C GLY A 318 3.66 4.75 -11.86
N THR A 319 3.68 5.96 -11.29
CA THR A 319 2.47 6.61 -10.78
C THR A 319 1.48 6.83 -11.93
N ARG A 320 0.23 6.41 -11.74
CA ARG A 320 -0.88 6.69 -12.64
C ARG A 320 -1.81 7.72 -12.03
N ILE A 321 -1.92 8.89 -12.67
CA ILE A 321 -2.79 9.98 -12.25
C ILE A 321 -4.06 9.95 -13.09
N ASN A 322 -5.22 9.81 -12.45
CA ASN A 322 -6.54 9.82 -13.07
C ASN A 322 -7.27 11.14 -12.73
N SER A 323 -8.57 11.20 -12.99
CA SER A 323 -9.40 12.39 -12.80
C SER A 323 -9.28 12.96 -11.39
N ALA A 324 -9.05 14.28 -11.30
CA ALA A 324 -8.84 15.05 -10.08
C ALA A 324 -7.64 14.61 -9.21
N GLY A 325 -6.86 13.61 -9.65
CA GLY A 325 -5.63 13.21 -8.96
C GLY A 325 -4.52 14.23 -9.18
N VAL A 326 -3.71 14.46 -8.15
CA VAL A 326 -2.56 15.34 -8.20
C VAL A 326 -1.31 14.61 -7.72
N GLN A 327 -0.23 14.67 -8.50
CA GLN A 327 1.11 14.36 -8.02
C GLN A 327 1.92 15.66 -7.95
N THR A 328 2.49 15.97 -6.79
CA THR A 328 3.42 17.09 -6.62
C THR A 328 4.82 16.55 -6.33
N VAL A 329 5.79 16.94 -7.15
CA VAL A 329 7.21 16.60 -7.00
C VAL A 329 7.94 17.83 -6.48
N PHE A 330 8.38 17.79 -5.23
CA PHE A 330 9.09 18.88 -4.55
C PHE A 330 10.62 18.79 -4.76
N THR A 331 11.34 19.76 -4.20
CA THR A 331 12.80 19.84 -4.22
C THR A 331 13.45 18.53 -3.80
N GLY A 332 14.29 17.96 -4.67
CA GLY A 332 15.00 16.71 -4.43
C GLY A 332 14.12 15.45 -4.54
N GLY A 333 12.84 15.59 -4.86
CA GLY A 333 11.94 14.47 -5.15
C GLY A 333 12.08 14.01 -6.61
N SER A 334 11.86 12.73 -6.86
CA SER A 334 11.96 12.11 -8.19
C SER A 334 10.68 11.35 -8.56
N ALA A 335 10.12 11.68 -9.72
CA ALA A 335 9.04 10.93 -10.34
C ALA A 335 9.50 10.33 -11.68
N ILE A 336 9.27 9.03 -11.87
CA ILE A 336 9.71 8.26 -13.05
C ILE A 336 8.50 7.54 -13.65
N ASP A 337 8.37 7.55 -14.97
CA ASP A 337 7.33 6.84 -15.72
C ASP A 337 5.90 7.18 -15.25
N THR A 338 5.67 8.45 -14.90
CA THR A 338 4.35 8.92 -14.50
C THR A 338 3.42 8.96 -15.71
N SER A 339 2.24 8.35 -15.60
CA SER A 339 1.18 8.39 -16.61
C SER A 339 0.04 9.32 -16.17
N ILE A 340 -0.19 10.41 -16.89
CA ILE A 340 -1.22 11.40 -16.60
C ILE A 340 -2.41 11.22 -17.55
N ASN A 341 -3.55 10.79 -17.01
CA ASN A 341 -4.79 10.56 -17.75
C ASN A 341 -5.76 11.76 -17.60
N ASN A 342 -6.98 11.62 -18.13
CA ASN A 342 -7.99 12.68 -18.21
C ASN A 342 -8.18 13.42 -16.87
N ALA A 343 -7.91 14.73 -16.87
CA ALA A 343 -7.97 15.65 -15.73
C ALA A 343 -7.01 15.36 -14.56
N GLY A 344 -6.02 14.49 -14.75
CA GLY A 344 -4.92 14.32 -13.80
C GLY A 344 -3.88 15.43 -13.95
N VAL A 345 -3.22 15.79 -12.85
CA VAL A 345 -2.18 16.83 -12.84
C VAL A 345 -0.90 16.32 -12.19
N GLN A 346 0.23 16.50 -12.89
CA GLN A 346 1.56 16.42 -12.29
C GLN A 346 2.14 17.84 -12.16
N LEU A 347 2.49 18.24 -10.95
CA LEU A 347 3.18 19.50 -10.65
C LEU A 347 4.63 19.22 -10.29
N VAL A 348 5.56 19.69 -11.12
CA VAL A 348 7.01 19.61 -10.87
C VAL A 348 7.47 20.96 -10.32
N SER A 349 7.74 21.01 -9.02
CA SER A 349 8.12 22.23 -8.29
C SER A 349 9.64 22.44 -8.28
N VAL A 350 10.12 23.48 -7.61
CA VAL A 350 11.55 23.83 -7.51
C VAL A 350 12.39 22.63 -7.10
N GLY A 351 13.42 22.30 -7.88
CA GLY A 351 14.32 21.16 -7.66
C GLY A 351 13.69 19.77 -7.76
N GLY A 352 12.42 19.66 -8.12
CA GLY A 352 11.77 18.38 -8.43
C GLY A 352 12.13 17.90 -9.83
N ILE A 353 12.24 16.58 -10.00
CA ILE A 353 12.60 15.96 -11.28
C ILE A 353 11.53 14.97 -11.70
N ALA A 354 10.98 15.16 -12.90
CA ALA A 354 10.11 14.20 -13.57
C ALA A 354 10.81 13.63 -14.81
N THR A 355 10.83 12.31 -14.95
CA THR A 355 11.47 11.61 -16.08
C THR A 355 10.48 10.68 -16.75
N SER A 356 10.45 10.68 -18.09
CA SER A 356 9.61 9.79 -18.89
C SER A 356 8.10 9.92 -18.58
N THR A 357 7.63 11.12 -18.23
CA THR A 357 6.20 11.35 -18.03
C THR A 357 5.44 11.17 -19.35
N ALA A 358 4.39 10.35 -19.34
CA ALA A 358 3.45 10.21 -20.44
C ALA A 358 2.17 11.01 -20.15
N ILE A 359 1.80 11.94 -21.02
CA ILE A 359 0.62 12.80 -20.87
C ILE A 359 -0.41 12.46 -21.95
N TYR A 360 -1.53 11.88 -21.53
CA TYR A 360 -2.65 11.50 -22.41
C TYR A 360 -3.70 12.61 -22.49
N ASN A 361 -4.77 12.38 -23.26
CA ASN A 361 -5.89 13.31 -23.44
C ASN A 361 -6.33 13.96 -22.13
N ALA A 362 -6.30 15.31 -22.12
CA ALA A 362 -6.67 16.16 -20.99
C ALA A 362 -5.87 15.97 -19.68
N GLY A 363 -4.78 15.19 -19.71
CA GLY A 363 -3.77 15.20 -18.66
C GLY A 363 -2.91 16.47 -18.73
N LYS A 364 -2.43 16.94 -17.58
CA LYS A 364 -1.61 18.15 -17.50
C LYS A 364 -0.33 17.93 -16.69
N GLN A 365 0.81 18.30 -17.27
CA GLN A 365 2.06 18.48 -16.53
C GLN A 365 2.35 19.98 -16.41
N ILE A 366 2.65 20.46 -15.21
CA ILE A 366 3.04 21.83 -14.92
C ILE A 366 4.45 21.81 -14.34
N ILE A 367 5.36 22.57 -14.94
CA ILE A 367 6.76 22.66 -14.53
C ILE A 367 7.00 24.10 -14.07
N SER A 368 7.14 24.26 -12.76
CA SER A 368 7.32 25.56 -12.09
C SER A 368 8.80 25.91 -11.91
N ALA A 369 9.07 27.08 -11.30
CA ALA A 369 10.43 27.59 -11.10
C ALA A 369 11.38 26.54 -10.50
N GLY A 370 12.45 26.21 -11.21
CA GLY A 370 13.47 25.23 -10.82
C GLY A 370 13.08 23.77 -10.97
N GLY A 371 11.87 23.45 -11.45
CA GLY A 371 11.48 22.09 -11.79
C GLY A 371 12.06 21.65 -13.14
N LEU A 372 12.38 20.36 -13.26
CA LEU A 372 12.90 19.75 -14.48
C LEU A 372 12.05 18.57 -14.92
N ALA A 373 11.54 18.62 -16.15
CA ALA A 373 10.96 17.45 -16.82
C ALA A 373 11.87 16.98 -17.94
N THR A 374 12.15 15.68 -18.01
CA THR A 374 12.98 15.10 -19.07
C THR A 374 12.24 13.97 -19.78
N SER A 375 12.36 13.91 -21.10
CA SER A 375 11.78 12.84 -21.94
C SER A 375 10.26 12.71 -21.81
N THR A 376 9.56 13.83 -21.55
CA THR A 376 8.09 13.83 -21.51
C THR A 376 7.53 13.47 -22.90
N THR A 377 6.57 12.55 -22.95
CA THR A 377 5.80 12.24 -24.17
C THR A 377 4.37 12.76 -24.04
N ILE A 378 3.93 13.59 -24.98
CA ILE A 378 2.59 14.18 -25.01
C ILE A 378 1.80 13.54 -26.17
N SER A 379 0.67 12.92 -25.83
CA SER A 379 -0.26 12.28 -26.76
C SER A 379 -1.70 12.74 -26.46
N GLY A 380 -1.96 14.03 -26.69
CA GLY A 380 -3.27 14.67 -26.49
C GLY A 380 -3.45 15.46 -25.19
N GLY A 381 -2.44 15.46 -24.32
CA GLY A 381 -2.41 16.27 -23.10
C GLY A 381 -1.68 17.60 -23.24
N GLN A 382 -1.35 18.22 -22.11
CA GLN A 382 -0.71 19.53 -22.05
C GLN A 382 0.53 19.51 -21.16
N GLN A 383 1.61 20.14 -21.61
CA GLN A 383 2.76 20.48 -20.77
C GLN A 383 2.89 22.00 -20.69
N HIS A 384 2.83 22.55 -19.48
CA HIS A 384 3.02 23.97 -19.20
C HIS A 384 4.36 24.19 -18.52
N ILE A 385 5.25 24.95 -19.15
CA ILE A 385 6.54 25.34 -18.57
C ILE A 385 6.42 26.79 -18.15
N LEU A 386 6.48 27.03 -16.85
CA LEU A 386 6.33 28.34 -16.23
C LEU A 386 7.70 28.99 -15.99
N SER A 387 7.70 30.20 -15.43
CA SER A 387 8.93 30.94 -15.13
C SER A 387 9.91 30.11 -14.30
N GLY A 388 11.15 29.97 -14.80
CA GLY A 388 12.21 29.18 -14.19
C GLY A 388 12.09 27.66 -14.34
N GLY A 389 11.01 27.15 -14.93
CA GLY A 389 10.84 25.73 -15.25
C GLY A 389 11.60 25.34 -16.51
N SER A 390 12.03 24.08 -16.58
CA SER A 390 12.74 23.53 -17.74
C SER A 390 12.16 22.19 -18.20
N ALA A 391 11.97 22.03 -19.50
CA ALA A 391 11.67 20.74 -20.11
C ALA A 391 12.73 20.38 -21.15
N THR A 392 13.22 19.15 -21.13
CA THR A 392 14.19 18.64 -22.10
C THR A 392 13.67 17.39 -22.80
N SER A 393 13.97 17.27 -24.09
CA SER A 393 13.65 16.11 -24.91
C SER A 393 12.14 15.76 -24.93
N THR A 394 11.27 16.76 -24.84
CA THR A 394 9.82 16.55 -24.93
C THR A 394 9.45 16.09 -26.34
N ILE A 395 8.66 15.02 -26.47
CA ILE A 395 8.08 14.55 -27.74
C ILE A 395 6.59 14.84 -27.74
N ILE A 396 6.09 15.52 -28.77
CA ILE A 396 4.67 15.85 -28.93
C ILE A 396 4.13 15.17 -30.17
N SER A 397 3.28 14.17 -29.97
CA SER A 397 2.69 13.36 -31.04
C SER A 397 1.39 13.96 -31.56
N ALA A 398 0.91 13.46 -32.70
CA ALA A 398 -0.42 13.75 -33.22
C ALA A 398 -1.50 13.40 -32.18
N GLY A 399 -2.60 14.15 -32.16
CA GLY A 399 -3.71 13.97 -31.20
C GLY A 399 -4.14 15.23 -30.45
N GLY A 400 -3.67 16.41 -30.87
CA GLY A 400 -4.09 17.70 -30.30
C GLY A 400 -3.36 18.11 -29.01
N GLY A 401 -2.32 17.39 -28.62
CA GLY A 401 -1.49 17.75 -27.46
C GLY A 401 -0.55 18.91 -27.76
N TYR A 402 -0.16 19.64 -26.71
CA TYR A 402 0.76 20.77 -26.86
C TYR A 402 1.69 21.00 -25.68
N GLN A 403 2.79 21.69 -25.96
CA GLN A 403 3.71 22.27 -24.98
C GLN A 403 3.57 23.79 -25.03
N GLU A 404 3.38 24.42 -23.89
CA GLU A 404 3.31 25.87 -23.74
C GLU A 404 4.50 26.35 -22.91
N VAL A 405 5.38 27.14 -23.53
CA VAL A 405 6.56 27.74 -22.92
C VAL A 405 6.21 29.18 -22.55
N ASN A 406 5.93 29.42 -21.27
CA ASN A 406 5.54 30.74 -20.77
C ASN A 406 6.74 31.63 -20.47
N LEU A 407 6.48 32.88 -20.08
CA LEU A 407 7.49 33.85 -19.65
C LEU A 407 8.48 33.23 -18.65
N GLY A 408 9.78 33.25 -18.98
CA GLY A 408 10.85 32.70 -18.17
C GLY A 408 10.97 31.17 -18.19
N GLY A 409 10.11 30.46 -18.91
CA GLY A 409 10.20 29.02 -19.12
C GLY A 409 11.17 28.65 -20.24
N SER A 410 11.77 27.46 -20.14
CA SER A 410 12.73 26.95 -21.12
C SER A 410 12.35 25.56 -21.63
N ALA A 411 12.34 25.38 -22.96
CA ALA A 411 12.20 24.10 -23.61
C ALA A 411 13.44 23.79 -24.47
N ILE A 412 14.02 22.60 -24.33
CA ILE A 412 15.24 22.22 -25.05
C ILE A 412 15.03 20.86 -25.73
N HIS A 413 15.39 20.73 -27.00
CA HIS A 413 15.25 19.50 -27.78
C HIS A 413 13.81 18.99 -27.89
N THR A 414 12.82 19.89 -27.95
CA THR A 414 11.43 19.49 -28.22
C THR A 414 11.31 18.92 -29.64
N THR A 415 10.64 17.78 -29.79
CA THR A 415 10.34 17.15 -31.08
C THR A 415 8.83 17.15 -31.35
N LEU A 416 8.40 17.76 -32.44
CA LEU A 416 6.99 17.89 -32.85
C LEU A 416 6.66 16.92 -33.99
N ARG A 417 5.90 15.85 -33.69
CA ARG A 417 5.43 14.83 -34.64
C ARG A 417 3.90 14.85 -34.76
N GLY A 418 3.34 16.00 -35.13
CA GLY A 418 1.89 16.21 -35.25
C GLY A 418 1.26 17.04 -34.14
N GLY A 419 2.01 17.39 -33.10
CA GLY A 419 1.57 18.28 -32.02
C GLY A 419 2.14 19.69 -32.11
N SER A 420 1.75 20.53 -31.15
CA SER A 420 2.08 21.96 -31.18
C SER A 420 3.00 22.40 -30.05
N GLN A 421 3.87 23.36 -30.31
CA GLN A 421 4.59 24.13 -29.30
C GLN A 421 4.23 25.61 -29.40
N PHE A 422 3.83 26.21 -28.29
CA PHE A 422 3.56 27.64 -28.18
C PHE A 422 4.63 28.29 -27.32
N VAL A 423 5.52 29.06 -27.93
CA VAL A 423 6.55 29.83 -27.22
C VAL A 423 6.01 31.24 -27.01
N ARG A 424 5.50 31.53 -25.82
CA ARG A 424 4.90 32.82 -25.47
C ARG A 424 5.95 33.89 -25.28
N SER A 425 5.53 35.16 -25.22
CA SER A 425 6.43 36.29 -24.96
C SER A 425 7.29 36.05 -23.70
N GLY A 426 8.60 36.19 -23.87
CA GLY A 426 9.63 35.92 -22.85
C GLY A 426 9.85 34.45 -22.48
N GLY A 427 9.19 33.50 -23.14
CA GLY A 427 9.56 32.08 -23.14
C GLY A 427 10.69 31.81 -24.14
N SER A 428 11.43 30.73 -23.92
CA SER A 428 12.57 30.33 -24.77
C SER A 428 12.51 28.86 -25.18
N ALA A 429 12.69 28.58 -26.48
CA ALA A 429 12.88 27.21 -26.96
C ALA A 429 14.18 27.06 -27.78
N THR A 430 14.92 25.98 -27.55
CA THR A 430 16.20 25.71 -28.24
C THR A 430 16.19 24.32 -28.86
N SER A 431 16.72 24.22 -30.09
CA SER A 431 16.87 22.96 -30.81
C SER A 431 15.54 22.21 -31.02
N THR A 432 14.46 22.94 -31.30
CA THR A 432 13.17 22.31 -31.61
C THR A 432 13.23 21.66 -33.00
N THR A 433 12.75 20.43 -33.12
CA THR A 433 12.65 19.71 -34.41
C THR A 433 11.19 19.52 -34.79
N ILE A 434 10.81 19.93 -36.00
CA ILE A 434 9.42 19.95 -36.46
C ILE A 434 9.23 19.02 -37.67
N TYR A 435 8.44 17.96 -37.49
CA TYR A 435 8.07 16.99 -38.53
C TYR A 435 6.66 17.26 -39.08
N ILE A 436 6.17 16.37 -39.95
CA ILE A 436 4.83 16.45 -40.55
C ILE A 436 3.74 16.64 -39.49
N GLY A 437 2.87 17.62 -39.73
CA GLY A 437 1.80 18.02 -38.83
C GLY A 437 2.27 18.73 -37.55
N GLY A 438 3.58 18.82 -37.30
CA GLY A 438 4.14 19.58 -36.19
C GLY A 438 4.05 21.09 -36.45
N TYR A 439 3.72 21.85 -35.41
CA TYR A 439 3.55 23.30 -35.51
C TYR A 439 4.21 24.01 -34.32
N GLN A 440 5.09 24.98 -34.59
CA GLN A 440 5.65 25.87 -33.58
C GLN A 440 5.17 27.30 -33.80
N GLU A 441 4.57 27.89 -32.77
CA GLU A 441 4.21 29.31 -32.73
C GLU A 441 5.18 30.07 -31.82
N VAL A 442 5.71 31.18 -32.33
CA VAL A 442 6.78 31.94 -31.68
C VAL A 442 6.35 33.38 -31.44
N GLY A 443 5.89 33.65 -30.22
CA GLY A 443 5.78 35.00 -29.65
C GLY A 443 6.94 35.36 -28.71
N GLY A 444 7.76 34.37 -28.32
CA GLY A 444 8.98 34.53 -27.52
C GLY A 444 10.26 34.41 -28.36
N SER A 445 11.28 33.73 -27.81
CA SER A 445 12.55 33.49 -28.51
C SER A 445 12.73 32.01 -28.84
N VAL A 446 13.14 31.71 -30.07
CA VAL A 446 13.58 30.36 -30.45
C VAL A 446 14.94 30.36 -31.13
N THR A 447 15.74 29.34 -30.84
CA THR A 447 17.09 29.18 -31.41
C THR A 447 17.29 27.78 -31.97
N SER A 448 18.01 27.68 -33.08
CA SER A 448 18.42 26.41 -33.70
C SER A 448 17.25 25.49 -34.06
N THR A 449 16.11 26.06 -34.46
CA THR A 449 14.95 25.25 -34.87
C THR A 449 15.23 24.55 -36.19
N THR A 450 14.95 23.26 -36.29
CA THR A 450 15.01 22.49 -37.54
C THR A 450 13.61 22.12 -37.99
N ILE A 451 13.20 22.62 -39.15
CA ILE A 451 11.90 22.36 -39.76
C ILE A 451 12.12 21.35 -40.88
N HIS A 452 11.59 20.13 -40.70
CA HIS A 452 11.44 19.15 -41.79
C HIS A 452 10.13 19.45 -42.51
N SER A 453 9.17 18.53 -42.62
CA SER A 453 7.87 18.75 -43.27
C SER A 453 6.82 19.46 -42.39
N GLY A 454 7.28 20.25 -41.43
CA GLY A 454 6.45 20.93 -40.43
C GLY A 454 6.35 22.43 -40.66
N GLN A 455 5.80 23.15 -39.67
CA GLN A 455 5.59 24.59 -39.76
C GLN A 455 6.09 25.35 -38.53
N GLN A 456 6.69 26.51 -38.77
CA GLN A 456 6.97 27.52 -37.74
C GLN A 456 6.31 28.84 -38.13
N ARG A 457 5.59 29.46 -37.20
CA ARG A 457 5.04 30.81 -37.33
C ARG A 457 5.71 31.73 -36.32
N VAL A 458 6.38 32.77 -36.80
CA VAL A 458 7.02 33.80 -35.97
C VAL A 458 6.12 35.03 -35.94
N ASP A 459 5.49 35.26 -34.81
CA ASP A 459 4.51 36.33 -34.61
C ASP A 459 5.19 37.66 -34.26
N ILE A 460 4.41 38.75 -34.32
CA ILE A 460 4.91 40.09 -33.97
C ILE A 460 5.47 40.08 -32.53
N GLY A 461 6.72 40.53 -32.37
CA GLY A 461 7.44 40.49 -31.09
C GLY A 461 8.20 39.19 -30.83
N GLY A 462 7.94 38.13 -31.58
CA GLY A 462 8.71 36.89 -31.57
C GLY A 462 10.02 37.00 -32.36
N SER A 463 11.00 36.18 -31.98
CA SER A 463 12.31 36.09 -32.62
C SER A 463 12.71 34.63 -32.86
N ALA A 464 13.15 34.32 -34.08
CA ALA A 464 13.75 33.02 -34.41
C ALA A 464 15.18 33.18 -34.96
N THR A 465 16.15 32.53 -34.35
CA THR A 465 17.57 32.59 -34.77
C THR A 465 18.07 31.23 -35.21
N SER A 466 18.87 31.19 -36.28
CA SER A 466 19.51 29.97 -36.80
C SER A 466 18.51 28.86 -37.14
N THR A 467 17.38 29.22 -37.76
CA THR A 467 16.40 28.22 -38.21
C THR A 467 16.88 27.53 -39.48
N ILE A 468 16.74 26.21 -39.57
CA ILE A 468 17.01 25.43 -40.78
C ILE A 468 15.68 24.92 -41.33
N ILE A 469 15.36 25.24 -42.58
CA ILE A 469 14.14 24.82 -43.27
C ILE A 469 14.51 23.82 -44.36
N ASN A 470 14.09 22.58 -44.19
CA ASN A 470 14.32 21.49 -45.14
C ASN A 470 13.09 21.25 -46.03
N SER A 471 13.20 20.27 -46.94
CA SER A 471 12.14 19.92 -47.88
C SER A 471 10.78 19.70 -47.20
N GLY A 472 9.76 20.43 -47.68
CA GLY A 472 8.40 20.41 -47.15
C GLY A 472 8.18 21.30 -45.93
N GLY A 473 9.23 21.96 -45.44
CA GLY A 473 9.18 22.87 -44.31
C GLY A 473 8.75 24.26 -44.67
N LEU A 474 8.02 24.89 -43.75
CA LEU A 474 7.53 26.25 -43.92
C LEU A 474 7.82 27.09 -42.68
N GLN A 475 8.48 28.23 -42.87
CA GLN A 475 8.55 29.30 -41.88
C GLN A 475 7.74 30.52 -42.37
N THR A 476 6.83 31.01 -41.55
CA THR A 476 6.02 32.21 -41.81
C THR A 476 6.36 33.29 -40.79
N ILE A 477 6.63 34.52 -41.25
CA ILE A 477 7.23 35.57 -40.43
C ILE A 477 6.39 36.85 -40.48
N SER A 478 5.93 37.26 -39.29
CA SER A 478 5.42 38.60 -38.96
C SER A 478 6.25 39.28 -37.86
N GLY A 479 7.14 38.53 -37.19
CA GLY A 479 8.14 39.02 -36.22
C GLY A 479 9.54 39.17 -36.84
N SER A 480 10.58 38.77 -36.10
CA SER A 480 11.97 38.84 -36.55
C SER A 480 12.59 37.46 -36.71
N THR A 481 13.41 37.28 -37.73
CA THR A 481 14.25 36.09 -37.90
C THR A 481 15.66 36.48 -38.33
N THR A 482 16.66 35.74 -37.85
CA THR A 482 18.08 35.97 -38.16
C THR A 482 18.77 34.67 -38.51
N SER A 483 19.65 34.69 -39.51
CA SER A 483 20.48 33.54 -39.92
C SER A 483 19.68 32.29 -40.29
N THR A 484 18.55 32.45 -40.98
CA THR A 484 17.77 31.29 -41.45
C THR A 484 18.41 30.64 -42.67
N ILE A 485 18.54 29.32 -42.68
CA ILE A 485 19.00 28.53 -43.83
C ILE A 485 17.79 27.86 -44.49
N ILE A 486 17.59 28.09 -45.78
CA ILE A 486 16.45 27.59 -46.55
C ILE A 486 16.98 26.61 -47.60
N ASN A 487 16.95 25.32 -47.29
CA ASN A 487 17.44 24.25 -48.14
C ASN A 487 16.43 23.89 -49.26
N SER A 488 16.87 23.05 -50.19
CA SER A 488 16.04 22.51 -51.28
C SER A 488 14.66 22.03 -50.80
N GLY A 489 13.61 22.57 -51.43
CA GLY A 489 12.21 22.26 -51.10
C GLY A 489 11.68 22.92 -49.82
N GLY A 490 12.51 23.67 -49.09
CA GLY A 490 12.11 24.50 -47.95
C GLY A 490 11.58 25.86 -48.39
N MET A 491 10.71 26.45 -47.57
CA MET A 491 10.06 27.72 -47.88
C MET A 491 10.04 28.68 -46.67
N GLN A 492 10.41 29.93 -46.92
CA GLN A 492 10.22 31.04 -45.97
C GLN A 492 9.30 32.10 -46.58
N LYS A 493 8.34 32.59 -45.79
CA LYS A 493 7.40 33.65 -46.17
C LYS A 493 7.49 34.81 -45.18
N VAL A 494 7.88 35.99 -45.66
CA VAL A 494 8.00 37.22 -44.89
C VAL A 494 6.80 38.11 -45.22
N TYR A 495 5.94 38.35 -44.23
CA TYR A 495 4.73 39.16 -44.36
C TYR A 495 4.92 40.57 -43.78
N SER A 496 3.85 41.38 -43.84
CA SER A 496 3.85 42.75 -43.32
C SER A 496 4.39 42.83 -41.89
N ARG A 497 5.32 43.75 -41.63
CA ARG A 497 6.06 43.94 -40.36
C ARG A 497 7.04 42.82 -40.01
N GLY A 498 7.08 41.74 -40.79
CA GLY A 498 8.08 40.68 -40.68
C GLY A 498 9.44 41.15 -41.17
N MET A 499 10.50 40.73 -40.47
CA MET A 499 11.88 41.01 -40.83
C MET A 499 12.69 39.72 -40.85
N ALA A 500 13.33 39.43 -41.99
CA ALA A 500 14.29 38.35 -42.14
C ALA A 500 15.67 38.93 -42.43
N THR A 501 16.62 38.73 -41.51
CA THR A 501 18.01 39.18 -41.65
C THR A 501 18.93 37.98 -41.89
N GLU A 502 19.95 38.17 -42.72
CA GLU A 502 21.05 37.19 -42.90
C GLU A 502 20.56 35.79 -43.32
N SER A 503 19.48 35.73 -44.10
CA SER A 503 18.98 34.45 -44.60
C SER A 503 19.89 33.89 -45.69
N THR A 504 20.17 32.60 -45.66
CA THR A 504 20.87 31.86 -46.71
C THR A 504 19.88 30.98 -47.46
N ILE A 505 19.66 31.24 -48.75
CA ILE A 505 18.79 30.44 -49.61
C ILE A 505 19.67 29.46 -50.40
N ASP A 506 19.60 28.17 -50.08
CA ASP A 506 20.34 27.11 -50.77
C ASP A 506 19.36 26.16 -51.48
N ASN A 507 19.04 26.46 -52.74
CA ASN A 507 18.00 25.77 -53.54
C ASN A 507 16.56 25.84 -52.96
N GLY A 508 16.35 26.59 -51.88
CA GLY A 508 15.04 26.86 -51.29
C GLY A 508 14.33 28.06 -51.89
N LYS A 509 13.20 28.46 -51.28
CA LYS A 509 12.43 29.64 -51.71
C LYS A 509 12.14 30.61 -50.57
N GLN A 510 12.36 31.89 -50.79
CA GLN A 510 11.93 32.98 -49.91
C GLN A 510 10.92 33.88 -50.65
N TYR A 511 9.79 34.16 -50.01
CA TYR A 511 8.79 35.09 -50.51
C TYR A 511 8.70 36.30 -49.58
N VAL A 512 8.92 37.50 -50.11
CA VAL A 512 8.81 38.77 -49.39
C VAL A 512 7.56 39.49 -49.86
N TYR A 513 6.52 39.45 -49.03
CA TYR A 513 5.23 40.06 -49.32
C TYR A 513 5.18 41.55 -48.97
N SER A 514 4.11 42.24 -49.37
CA SER A 514 3.93 43.67 -49.11
C SER A 514 4.08 44.02 -47.61
N GLY A 515 4.95 44.98 -47.32
CA GLY A 515 5.32 45.42 -45.97
C GLY A 515 6.30 44.53 -45.23
N GLY A 516 6.79 43.43 -45.84
CA GLY A 516 7.85 42.59 -45.29
C GLY A 516 9.24 43.05 -45.72
N LEU A 517 10.25 42.77 -44.89
CA LEU A 517 11.65 43.13 -45.12
C LEU A 517 12.55 41.89 -45.10
N ALA A 518 13.31 41.67 -46.16
CA ALA A 518 14.47 40.77 -46.18
C ALA A 518 15.75 41.58 -46.36
N THR A 519 16.76 41.38 -45.52
CA THR A 519 18.04 42.11 -45.61
C THR A 519 19.23 41.20 -45.37
N GLY A 520 20.33 41.42 -46.11
CA GLY A 520 21.53 40.59 -46.00
C GLY A 520 21.31 39.16 -46.48
N THR A 521 20.40 38.95 -47.43
CA THR A 521 20.11 37.61 -47.94
C THR A 521 21.25 37.14 -48.85
N THR A 522 21.75 35.92 -48.62
CA THR A 522 22.72 35.27 -49.50
C THR A 522 22.01 34.18 -50.30
N ILE A 523 22.12 34.21 -51.62
CA ILE A 523 21.48 33.21 -52.49
C ILE A 523 22.56 32.30 -53.09
N HIS A 524 22.49 31.01 -52.77
CA HIS A 524 23.36 29.98 -53.33
C HIS A 524 22.58 29.05 -54.27
N ASN A 525 23.32 28.46 -55.23
CA ASN A 525 22.80 27.47 -56.16
C ASN A 525 21.54 27.98 -56.90
N TYR A 526 20.46 27.20 -56.96
CA TYR A 526 19.18 27.57 -57.56
C TYR A 526 18.19 28.14 -56.53
N GLY A 527 18.68 28.81 -55.47
CA GLY A 527 17.81 29.49 -54.52
C GLY A 527 17.01 30.62 -55.17
N GLU A 528 15.75 30.80 -54.75
CA GLU A 528 14.87 31.83 -55.32
C GLU A 528 14.35 32.79 -54.23
N GLN A 529 14.52 34.09 -54.45
CA GLN A 529 13.85 35.15 -53.68
C GLN A 529 12.81 35.85 -54.56
N PHE A 530 11.55 35.84 -54.12
CA PHE A 530 10.44 36.52 -54.78
C PHE A 530 9.99 37.70 -53.95
N VAL A 531 10.05 38.91 -54.51
CA VAL A 531 9.62 40.14 -53.84
C VAL A 531 8.36 40.66 -54.52
N SER A 532 7.24 40.70 -53.78
CA SER A 532 5.97 41.23 -54.30
C SER A 532 5.95 42.76 -54.26
N ASN A 533 4.99 43.38 -54.97
CA ASN A 533 4.80 44.83 -54.93
C ASN A 533 4.55 45.32 -53.48
N GLY A 534 5.44 46.20 -52.99
CA GLY A 534 5.44 46.71 -51.62
C GLY A 534 6.26 45.91 -50.61
N GLY A 535 6.87 44.78 -51.00
CA GLY A 535 7.90 44.09 -50.22
C GLY A 535 9.28 44.73 -50.44
N LEU A 536 10.20 44.55 -49.50
CA LEU A 536 11.54 45.13 -49.59
C LEU A 536 12.63 44.07 -49.38
N ALA A 537 13.53 43.96 -50.34
CA ALA A 537 14.76 43.17 -50.23
C ALA A 537 15.98 44.08 -50.38
N VAL A 538 16.92 44.01 -49.45
CA VAL A 538 18.12 44.88 -49.39
C VAL A 538 19.37 44.04 -49.18
N SER A 539 20.51 44.47 -49.73
CA SER A 539 21.82 43.81 -49.54
C SER A 539 21.79 42.31 -49.86
N VAL A 540 21.26 41.97 -51.03
CA VAL A 540 21.23 40.59 -51.53
C VAL A 540 22.56 40.28 -52.22
N GLN A 541 23.20 39.18 -51.83
CA GLN A 541 24.47 38.69 -52.38
C GLN A 541 24.28 37.39 -53.15
#